data_AF-A0A972L119-F1
#
_entry.id   AF-A0A972L119-F1
#
_cell.length_a   1.000
_cell.length_b   1.000
_cell.length_c   1.000
_cell.angle_alpha   90.00
_cell.angle_beta   90.00
_cell.angle_gamma   90.00
#
_symmetry.space_group_name_H-M   'P 1'
#
loop_
_entity.id
_entity.type
_entity.pdbx_description
1 polymer ?
#
loop_
_entity_poly.entity_id
_entity_poly.type
_entity_poly.pdbx_seq_one_letter_code
_entity_poly.pdbx_strand_id
1 'polypeptide(L)'
;MALVNSFEKEGNFLFRHRGEIPLVLFIAAIPVIYFTDFGYMSQEWITFISVLSFALSFIGLIYRSIAIATTPKGTSGRNTKEGQVAESLNTSGIYSTVRHPLYVGNYFMWIGIVSFTFNWAFVIIVTLAFWLYYERIMFAEERFLERKFGDSYMNWANKTPAFIPSYKNYIKNVVPFSFVSILRREYSGLLATVTSFVFIDDLRRYFIEGSFHAQTTGHYILLGTAIIALTLRSLKHYTGLLKEEGRS
;
A
#
# COMPACT_ATOMS: atom_id res chain seq x y z
N MET A 1 18.21 -26.02 4.89
CA MET A 1 18.52 -24.82 4.07
C MET A 1 18.97 -23.72 5.03
N ALA A 2 20.01 -22.94 4.72
CA ALA A 2 20.46 -21.85 5.60
C ALA A 2 19.35 -20.81 5.78
N LEU A 3 19.26 -20.19 6.96
CA LEU A 3 18.19 -19.24 7.32
C LEU A 3 18.06 -18.10 6.31
N VAL A 4 19.19 -17.53 5.89
CA VAL A 4 19.28 -16.50 4.84
C VAL A 4 18.58 -16.92 3.55
N ASN A 5 18.81 -18.17 3.11
CA ASN A 5 18.20 -18.70 1.90
C ASN A 5 16.69 -18.96 2.10
N SER A 6 16.25 -19.31 3.31
CA SER A 6 14.82 -19.45 3.64
C SER A 6 14.12 -18.10 3.58
N PHE A 7 14.68 -17.07 4.21
CA PHE A 7 14.10 -15.72 4.22
C PHE A 7 14.01 -15.14 2.83
N GLU A 8 15.04 -15.33 2.00
CA GLU A 8 15.03 -14.88 0.62
C GLU A 8 13.98 -15.62 -0.22
N LYS A 9 13.84 -16.94 -0.05
CA LYS A 9 12.84 -17.75 -0.75
C LYS A 9 11.42 -17.36 -0.34
N GLU A 10 11.15 -17.26 0.96
CA GLU A 10 9.88 -16.81 1.53
C GLU A 10 9.54 -15.41 1.06
N GLY A 11 10.48 -14.46 1.15
CA GLY A 11 10.30 -13.09 0.70
C GLY A 11 9.94 -12.98 -0.77
N ASN A 12 10.60 -13.74 -1.65
CA ASN A 12 10.26 -13.78 -3.07
C ASN A 12 8.86 -14.37 -3.32
N PHE A 13 8.49 -15.41 -2.59
CA PHE A 13 7.16 -16.00 -2.66
C PHE A 13 6.09 -14.99 -2.24
N LEU A 14 6.26 -14.34 -1.09
CA LEU A 14 5.35 -13.32 -0.57
C LEU A 14 5.26 -12.11 -1.52
N PHE A 15 6.41 -11.65 -2.05
CA PHE A 15 6.43 -10.54 -3.01
C PHE A 15 5.62 -10.87 -4.27
N ARG A 16 5.67 -12.12 -4.77
CA ARG A 16 4.88 -12.55 -5.94
C ARG A 16 3.37 -12.54 -5.67
N HIS A 17 2.94 -12.99 -4.48
CA HIS A 17 1.53 -13.12 -4.10
C HIS A 17 0.99 -11.91 -3.32
N ARG A 18 1.75 -10.79 -3.26
CA ARG A 18 1.38 -9.62 -2.47
C ARG A 18 0.04 -8.98 -2.82
N GLY A 19 -0.47 -9.24 -4.03
CA GLY A 19 -1.79 -8.78 -4.46
C GLY A 19 -2.96 -9.54 -3.83
N GLU A 20 -2.72 -10.73 -3.28
CA GLU A 20 -3.75 -11.61 -2.70
C GLU A 20 -3.97 -11.33 -1.20
N ILE A 21 -3.00 -10.74 -0.52
CA ILE A 21 -3.06 -10.37 0.91
C ILE A 21 -4.30 -9.53 1.30
N PRO A 22 -4.71 -8.51 0.52
CA PRO A 22 -6.00 -7.83 0.72
C PRO A 22 -7.18 -8.76 1.00
N LEU A 23 -7.27 -9.87 0.27
CA LEU A 23 -8.39 -10.81 0.37
C LEU A 23 -8.36 -11.56 1.70
N VAL A 24 -7.17 -11.95 2.16
CA VAL A 24 -6.99 -12.59 3.47
C VAL A 24 -7.44 -11.64 4.58
N LEU A 25 -7.10 -10.35 4.48
CA LEU A 25 -7.53 -9.34 5.46
C LEU A 25 -9.05 -9.13 5.44
N PHE A 26 -9.70 -9.12 4.28
CA PHE A 26 -11.16 -9.04 4.20
C PHE A 26 -11.85 -10.24 4.81
N ILE A 27 -11.35 -11.45 4.56
CA ILE A 27 -11.88 -12.68 5.17
C ILE A 27 -11.69 -12.63 6.69
N ALA A 28 -10.53 -12.19 7.17
CA ALA A 28 -10.26 -12.04 8.60
C ALA A 28 -11.11 -10.95 9.26
N ALA A 29 -11.50 -9.90 8.54
CA ALA A 29 -12.34 -8.83 9.06
C ALA A 29 -13.77 -9.31 9.39
N ILE A 30 -14.28 -10.35 8.71
CA ILE A 30 -15.64 -10.87 8.93
C ILE A 30 -15.86 -11.30 10.39
N PRO A 31 -15.12 -12.29 10.95
CA PRO A 31 -15.30 -12.68 12.35
C PRO A 31 -14.95 -11.55 13.31
N VAL A 32 -13.97 -10.70 12.99
CA VAL A 32 -13.61 -9.56 13.84
C VAL A 32 -14.78 -8.61 14.02
N ILE A 33 -15.43 -8.21 12.94
CA ILE A 33 -16.58 -7.29 12.98
C ILE A 33 -17.77 -7.98 13.64
N TYR A 34 -18.01 -9.28 13.36
CA TYR A 34 -19.08 -10.05 14.00
C TYR A 34 -18.98 -10.07 15.53
N PHE A 35 -17.77 -10.26 16.07
CA PHE A 35 -17.53 -10.33 17.51
C PHE A 35 -17.22 -8.97 18.15
N THR A 36 -17.21 -7.87 17.38
CA THR A 36 -16.98 -6.54 17.93
C THR A 36 -18.29 -5.99 18.49
N ASP A 37 -18.29 -5.68 19.78
CA ASP A 37 -19.46 -5.08 20.42
C ASP A 37 -19.48 -3.56 20.18
N PHE A 38 -20.32 -3.13 19.25
CA PHE A 38 -20.52 -1.72 18.90
C PHE A 38 -21.42 -0.99 19.90
N GLY A 39 -22.20 -1.69 20.74
CA GLY A 39 -23.20 -1.10 21.63
C GLY A 39 -22.62 -0.25 22.75
N TYR A 40 -21.37 -0.52 23.14
CA TYR A 40 -20.66 0.23 24.18
C TYR A 40 -19.89 1.46 23.66
N MET A 41 -19.84 1.66 22.34
CA MET A 41 -19.08 2.76 21.75
C MET A 41 -19.95 4.02 21.64
N SER A 42 -19.47 5.14 22.16
CA SER A 42 -20.17 6.42 21.98
C SER A 42 -20.07 6.89 20.53
N GLN A 43 -21.06 7.67 20.09
CA GLN A 43 -21.10 8.22 18.73
C GLN A 43 -19.87 9.12 18.44
N GLU A 44 -19.40 9.86 19.44
CA GLU A 44 -18.20 10.69 19.35
C GLU A 44 -16.96 9.83 19.10
N TRP A 45 -16.81 8.72 19.83
CA TRP A 45 -15.70 7.78 19.64
C TRP A 45 -15.73 7.12 18.26
N ILE A 46 -16.90 6.66 17.81
CA ILE A 46 -17.09 6.10 16.47
C ILE A 46 -16.69 7.12 15.39
N THR A 47 -17.14 8.37 15.54
CA THR A 47 -16.84 9.45 14.59
C THR A 47 -15.34 9.76 14.58
N PHE A 48 -14.72 9.88 15.76
CA PHE A 48 -13.30 10.14 15.90
C PHE A 48 -12.45 9.05 15.22
N ILE A 49 -12.71 7.77 15.53
CA ILE A 49 -11.96 6.66 14.93
C ILE A 49 -12.23 6.56 13.43
N SER A 50 -13.44 6.86 12.95
CA SER A 50 -13.76 6.92 11.52
C SER A 50 -12.92 7.97 10.80
N VAL A 51 -12.88 9.21 11.32
CA VAL A 51 -12.09 10.30 10.75
C VAL A 51 -10.61 9.96 10.76
N LEU A 52 -10.09 9.42 11.87
CA LEU A 52 -8.71 8.98 11.97
C LEU A 52 -8.39 7.87 10.96
N SER A 53 -9.28 6.90 10.78
CA SER A 53 -9.13 5.79 9.83
C SER A 53 -9.03 6.28 8.38
N PHE A 54 -9.90 7.21 7.98
CA PHE A 54 -9.84 7.85 6.67
C PHE A 54 -8.57 8.69 6.50
N ALA A 55 -8.20 9.48 7.52
CA ALA A 55 -7.00 10.32 7.49
C ALA A 55 -5.72 9.50 7.34
N LEU A 56 -5.57 8.41 8.11
CA LEU A 56 -4.43 7.49 8.01
C LEU A 56 -4.35 6.88 6.61
N SER A 57 -5.48 6.40 6.08
CA SER A 57 -5.50 5.81 4.74
C SER A 57 -5.14 6.81 3.66
N PHE A 58 -5.63 8.04 3.79
CA PHE A 58 -5.36 9.13 2.87
C PHE A 58 -3.89 9.56 2.91
N ILE A 59 -3.30 9.67 4.10
CA ILE A 59 -1.86 9.92 4.27
C ILE A 59 -1.03 8.84 3.58
N GLY A 60 -1.40 7.57 3.76
CA GLY A 60 -0.73 6.45 3.09
C GLY A 60 -0.80 6.54 1.57
N LEU A 61 -1.99 6.87 1.03
CA LEU A 61 -2.19 7.05 -0.40
C LEU A 61 -1.37 8.22 -0.95
N ILE A 62 -1.32 9.35 -0.25
CA ILE A 62 -0.48 10.51 -0.64
C ILE A 62 0.99 10.10 -0.64
N TYR A 63 1.48 9.47 0.43
CA TYR A 63 2.87 9.08 0.56
C TYR A 63 3.31 8.14 -0.57
N ARG A 64 2.46 7.15 -0.87
CA ARG A 64 2.65 6.23 -1.99
C ARG A 64 2.58 6.94 -3.36
N SER A 65 1.65 7.88 -3.52
CA SER A 65 1.52 8.68 -4.75
C SER A 65 2.75 9.54 -4.99
N ILE A 66 3.32 10.15 -3.96
CA ILE A 66 4.58 10.92 -4.06
C ILE A 66 5.71 10.01 -4.55
N ALA A 67 5.86 8.82 -3.96
CA ALA A 67 6.88 7.87 -4.40
C ALA A 67 6.72 7.50 -5.88
N ILE A 68 5.49 7.27 -6.34
CA ILE A 68 5.20 6.95 -7.73
C ILE A 68 5.46 8.12 -8.66
N ALA A 69 5.05 9.33 -8.26
CA ALA A 69 5.19 10.54 -9.06
C ALA A 69 6.65 10.92 -9.34
N THR A 70 7.59 10.48 -8.49
CA THR A 70 9.02 10.79 -8.60
C THR A 70 9.89 9.59 -8.95
N THR A 71 9.31 8.45 -9.31
CA THR A 71 10.06 7.24 -9.69
C THR A 71 10.47 7.26 -11.16
N PRO A 72 11.78 7.20 -11.50
CA PRO A 72 12.26 7.01 -12.86
C PRO A 72 11.86 5.65 -13.47
N LYS A 73 11.98 5.51 -14.79
CA LYS A 73 11.87 4.21 -15.47
C LYS A 73 12.99 3.27 -15.02
N GLY A 74 12.68 1.96 -15.00
CA GLY A 74 13.69 0.92 -14.80
C GLY A 74 14.11 0.73 -13.34
N THR A 75 13.48 1.37 -12.36
CA THR A 75 13.79 1.12 -10.95
C THR A 75 13.14 -0.18 -10.46
N SER A 76 13.61 -0.69 -9.31
CA SER A 76 12.93 -1.78 -8.60
C SER A 76 11.48 -1.43 -8.26
N GLY A 77 10.65 -2.45 -8.11
CA GLY A 77 9.23 -2.34 -7.72
C GLY A 77 8.28 -3.25 -8.50
N ARG A 78 8.78 -3.97 -9.51
CA ARG A 78 8.00 -4.94 -10.30
C ARG A 78 8.62 -6.34 -10.17
N ASN A 79 7.76 -7.32 -9.93
CA ASN A 79 8.11 -8.73 -10.09
C ASN A 79 7.59 -9.18 -11.46
N THR A 80 8.41 -9.92 -12.20
CA THR A 80 8.01 -10.58 -13.44
C THR A 80 7.93 -12.09 -13.19
N LYS A 81 7.53 -12.86 -14.21
CA LYS A 81 7.62 -14.33 -14.14
C LYS A 81 9.07 -14.80 -13.91
N GLU A 82 10.05 -14.00 -14.34
CA GLU A 82 11.49 -14.25 -14.22
C GLU A 82 12.08 -13.77 -12.89
N GLY A 83 11.31 -13.09 -12.04
CA GLY A 83 11.76 -12.54 -10.76
C GLY A 83 11.80 -11.02 -10.72
N GLN A 84 12.51 -10.47 -9.74
CA GLN A 84 12.64 -9.03 -9.52
C GLN A 84 13.45 -8.39 -10.65
N VAL A 85 13.03 -7.19 -11.08
CA VAL A 85 13.65 -6.44 -12.17
C VAL A 85 13.95 -5.02 -11.72
N ALA A 86 15.19 -4.58 -11.94
CA ALA A 86 15.65 -3.21 -11.75
C ALA A 86 16.83 -2.92 -12.68
N GLU A 87 16.69 -2.02 -13.64
CA GLU A 87 17.77 -1.50 -14.50
C GLU A 87 18.62 -0.44 -13.78
N SER A 88 18.02 0.30 -12.85
CA SER A 88 18.69 1.35 -12.07
C SER A 88 18.27 1.33 -10.60
N LEU A 89 19.16 1.84 -9.74
CA LEU A 89 18.90 2.04 -8.32
C LEU A 89 18.39 3.46 -8.08
N ASN A 90 17.19 3.61 -7.50
CA ASN A 90 16.67 4.93 -7.13
C ASN A 90 17.10 5.29 -5.71
N THR A 91 18.00 6.28 -5.60
CA THR A 91 18.52 6.77 -4.31
C THR A 91 18.13 8.23 -4.03
N SER A 92 17.27 8.81 -4.88
CA SER A 92 16.89 10.22 -4.83
C SER A 92 15.46 10.41 -4.31
N GLY A 93 15.13 11.63 -3.91
CA GLY A 93 13.77 11.98 -3.52
C GLY A 93 13.32 11.26 -2.27
N ILE A 94 12.11 10.71 -2.31
CA ILE A 94 11.59 9.91 -1.20
C ILE A 94 12.44 8.67 -0.90
N TYR A 95 13.16 8.12 -1.89
CA TYR A 95 14.07 6.99 -1.69
C TYR A 95 15.39 7.42 -1.03
N SER A 96 15.68 8.71 -0.93
CA SER A 96 16.79 9.20 -0.10
C SER A 96 16.43 9.25 1.39
N THR A 97 15.12 9.29 1.73
CA THR A 97 14.64 9.40 3.11
C THR A 97 14.29 8.05 3.74
N VAL A 98 13.87 7.08 2.93
CA VAL A 98 13.56 5.71 3.36
C VAL A 98 13.75 4.74 2.19
N ARG A 99 14.20 3.51 2.45
CA ARG A 99 14.46 2.52 1.39
C ARG A 99 13.18 1.96 0.76
N HIS A 100 12.11 1.83 1.55
CA HIS A 100 10.86 1.18 1.15
C HIS A 100 9.63 2.09 1.24
N PRO A 101 9.61 3.25 0.55
CA PRO A 101 8.56 4.26 0.72
C PRO A 101 7.17 3.78 0.29
N LEU A 102 7.08 2.90 -0.71
CA LEU A 102 5.81 2.29 -1.12
C LEU A 102 5.21 1.43 0.00
N TYR A 103 6.04 0.77 0.80
CA TYR A 103 5.59 -0.09 1.90
C TYR A 103 5.15 0.75 3.10
N VAL A 104 5.80 1.89 3.35
CA VAL A 104 5.33 2.89 4.32
C VAL A 104 3.94 3.40 3.94
N GLY A 105 3.74 3.77 2.67
CA GLY A 105 2.43 4.19 2.17
C GLY A 105 1.37 3.09 2.33
N ASN A 106 1.72 1.85 1.97
CA ASN A 106 0.84 0.70 2.16
C ASN A 106 0.45 0.51 3.63
N TYR A 107 1.40 0.60 4.56
CA TYR A 107 1.10 0.44 5.99
C TYR A 107 0.03 1.42 6.45
N PHE A 108 0.17 2.70 6.13
CA PHE A 108 -0.81 3.72 6.51
C PHE A 108 -2.18 3.50 5.83
N MET A 109 -2.19 3.05 4.56
CA MET A 109 -3.43 2.62 3.89
C MET A 109 -4.12 1.47 4.64
N TRP A 110 -3.38 0.41 4.95
CA TRP A 110 -3.93 -0.78 5.63
C TRP A 110 -4.38 -0.48 7.04
N ILE A 111 -3.59 0.24 7.83
CA ILE A 111 -3.90 0.49 9.22
C ILE A 111 -5.13 1.39 9.36
N GLY A 112 -5.33 2.34 8.44
CA GLY A 112 -6.56 3.14 8.41
C GLY A 112 -7.79 2.29 8.10
N ILE A 113 -7.73 1.42 7.08
CA ILE A 113 -8.82 0.48 6.76
C ILE A 113 -9.12 -0.44 7.95
N VAL A 114 -8.10 -1.02 8.58
CA VAL A 114 -8.25 -1.94 9.71
C VAL A 114 -8.77 -1.23 10.95
N SER A 115 -8.36 0.01 11.20
CA SER A 115 -8.88 0.82 12.31
C SER A 115 -10.38 1.08 12.19
N PHE A 116 -10.92 1.10 10.96
CA PHE A 116 -12.35 1.27 10.70
C PHE A 116 -13.21 0.07 11.11
N THR A 117 -12.61 -1.06 11.46
CA THR A 117 -13.31 -2.18 12.12
C THR A 117 -13.64 -1.89 13.59
N PHE A 118 -13.08 -0.81 14.15
CA PHE A 118 -13.19 -0.42 15.56
C PHE A 118 -12.70 -1.47 16.56
N ASN A 119 -11.81 -2.36 16.12
CA ASN A 119 -11.25 -3.41 16.95
C ASN A 119 -9.74 -3.20 17.13
N TRP A 120 -9.31 -2.73 18.31
CA TRP A 120 -7.90 -2.41 18.59
C TRP A 120 -7.00 -3.66 18.58
N ALA A 121 -7.53 -4.82 18.99
CA ALA A 121 -6.78 -6.07 18.95
C ALA A 121 -6.48 -6.47 17.50
N PHE A 122 -7.44 -6.28 16.59
CA PHE A 122 -7.22 -6.50 15.16
C PHE A 122 -6.19 -5.54 14.56
N VAL A 123 -6.21 -4.26 14.96
CA VAL A 123 -5.19 -3.27 14.58
C VAL A 123 -3.78 -3.74 14.98
N ILE A 124 -3.59 -4.24 16.20
CA ILE A 124 -2.30 -4.76 16.68
C ILE A 124 -1.89 -6.00 15.91
N ILE A 125 -2.79 -6.98 15.75
CA ILE A 125 -2.52 -8.23 15.04
C ILE A 125 -2.09 -7.94 13.60
N VAL A 126 -2.82 -7.07 12.88
CA VAL A 126 -2.46 -6.71 11.50
C VAL A 126 -1.16 -5.92 11.46
N THR A 127 -0.87 -5.06 12.43
CA THR A 127 0.42 -4.36 12.52
C THR A 127 1.58 -5.33 12.66
N LEU A 128 1.49 -6.31 13.56
CA LEU A 128 2.53 -7.33 13.76
C LEU A 128 2.67 -8.23 12.53
N ALA A 129 1.54 -8.67 11.94
CA ALA A 129 1.53 -9.47 10.73
C ALA A 129 2.16 -8.71 9.55
N PHE A 130 1.86 -7.41 9.42
CA PHE A 130 2.47 -6.55 8.41
C PHE A 130 3.99 -6.54 8.55
N TRP A 131 4.53 -6.40 9.76
CA TRP A 131 5.97 -6.39 9.99
C TRP A 131 6.63 -7.71 9.61
N LEU A 132 6.10 -8.85 10.06
CA LEU A 132 6.63 -10.16 9.70
C LEU A 132 6.61 -10.41 8.19
N TYR A 133 5.53 -9.96 7.54
CA TYR A 133 5.33 -10.13 6.11
C TYR A 133 6.24 -9.22 5.26
N TYR A 134 6.23 -7.91 5.53
CA TYR A 134 7.03 -6.96 4.76
C TYR A 134 8.52 -7.08 5.07
N GLU A 135 8.94 -7.50 6.26
CA GLU A 135 10.35 -7.79 6.55
C GLU A 135 10.89 -8.83 5.57
N ARG A 136 10.18 -9.93 5.35
CA ARG A 136 10.57 -10.98 4.40
C ARG A 136 10.68 -10.44 2.98
N ILE A 137 9.71 -9.64 2.55
CA ILE A 137 9.72 -9.01 1.22
C ILE A 137 10.90 -8.06 1.06
N MET A 138 11.07 -7.14 2.03
CA MET A 138 12.16 -6.17 2.03
C MET A 138 13.50 -6.90 2.01
N PHE A 139 13.67 -7.96 2.80
CA PHE A 139 14.89 -8.77 2.80
C PHE A 139 15.20 -9.35 1.41
N ALA A 140 14.22 -9.98 0.75
CA ALA A 140 14.43 -10.54 -0.58
C ALA A 140 14.78 -9.45 -1.63
N GLU A 141 14.09 -8.31 -1.57
CA GLU A 141 14.36 -7.16 -2.45
C GLU A 141 15.75 -6.57 -2.21
N GLU A 142 16.14 -6.38 -0.96
CA GLU A 142 17.46 -5.87 -0.60
C GLU A 142 18.57 -6.84 -1.03
N ARG A 143 18.39 -8.16 -0.90
CA ARG A 143 19.32 -9.19 -1.40
C ARG A 143 19.44 -9.19 -2.92
N PHE A 144 18.35 -8.95 -3.63
CA PHE A 144 18.38 -8.77 -5.09
C PHE A 144 19.16 -7.51 -5.48
N LEU A 145 18.88 -6.38 -4.83
CA LEU A 145 19.55 -5.11 -5.12
C LEU A 145 21.04 -5.15 -4.75
N GLU A 146 21.40 -5.77 -3.63
CA GLU A 146 22.79 -5.98 -3.22
C GLU A 146 23.56 -6.77 -4.28
N ARG A 147 23.04 -7.93 -4.73
CA ARG A 147 23.69 -8.74 -5.78
C ARG A 147 23.79 -8.00 -7.10
N LYS A 148 22.82 -7.14 -7.42
CA LYS A 148 22.77 -6.44 -8.70
C LYS A 148 23.65 -5.19 -8.76
N PHE A 149 23.71 -4.42 -7.68
CA PHE A 149 24.35 -3.10 -7.66
C PHE A 149 25.55 -3.02 -6.69
N GLY A 150 25.83 -4.07 -5.92
CA GLY A 150 26.98 -4.21 -5.05
C GLY A 150 27.16 -3.03 -4.10
N ASP A 151 28.36 -2.46 -4.10
CA ASP A 151 28.74 -1.34 -3.24
C ASP A 151 27.85 -0.11 -3.42
N SER A 152 27.31 0.12 -4.62
CA SER A 152 26.40 1.26 -4.85
C SER A 152 25.12 1.14 -4.02
N TYR A 153 24.58 -0.08 -3.92
CA TYR A 153 23.45 -0.36 -3.04
C TYR A 153 23.85 -0.24 -1.57
N MET A 154 24.96 -0.87 -1.16
CA MET A 154 25.40 -0.88 0.24
C MET A 154 25.69 0.53 0.77
N ASN A 155 26.33 1.38 -0.03
CA ASN A 155 26.65 2.76 0.33
C ASN A 155 25.40 3.61 0.56
N TRP A 156 24.35 3.42 -0.24
CA TRP A 156 23.06 4.06 -0.04
C TRP A 156 22.32 3.45 1.15
N ALA A 157 22.22 2.13 1.22
CA ALA A 157 21.44 1.44 2.23
C ALA A 157 21.95 1.71 3.66
N ASN A 158 23.26 1.80 3.85
CA ASN A 158 23.86 2.11 5.16
C ASN A 158 23.54 3.53 5.67
N LYS A 159 23.10 4.45 4.80
CA LYS A 159 22.79 5.85 5.15
C LYS A 159 21.29 6.15 5.17
N THR A 160 20.47 5.23 4.68
CA THR A 160 19.02 5.41 4.51
C THR A 160 18.27 4.35 5.31
N PRO A 161 17.36 4.75 6.22
CA PRO A 161 16.61 3.82 7.05
C PRO A 161 15.66 2.94 6.21
N ALA A 162 15.39 1.72 6.67
CA ALA A 162 14.55 0.78 5.94
C ALA A 162 13.08 1.25 5.83
N PHE A 163 12.51 1.75 6.94
CA PHE A 163 11.06 2.01 7.02
C PHE A 163 10.64 3.33 7.68
N ILE A 164 11.35 3.81 8.71
CA ILE A 164 11.03 5.11 9.35
C ILE A 164 11.78 6.22 8.60
N PRO A 165 11.09 7.16 7.92
CA PRO A 165 11.77 8.15 7.09
C PRO A 165 12.66 9.10 7.88
N SER A 166 13.83 9.41 7.32
CA SER A 166 14.76 10.41 7.84
C SER A 166 15.12 11.41 6.75
N TYR A 167 14.88 12.70 7.00
CA TYR A 167 15.15 13.77 6.03
C TYR A 167 16.59 14.31 6.08
N LYS A 168 17.45 13.73 6.93
CA LYS A 168 18.83 14.21 7.15
C LYS A 168 19.69 14.21 5.88
N ASN A 169 19.50 13.21 5.02
CA ASN A 169 20.29 13.01 3.79
C ASN A 169 19.42 13.21 2.54
N TYR A 170 18.48 14.15 2.56
CA TYR A 170 17.57 14.35 1.43
C TYR A 170 18.35 14.75 0.15
N ILE A 171 18.13 13.98 -0.92
CA ILE A 171 18.67 14.23 -2.25
C ILE A 171 17.49 14.59 -3.15
N LYS A 172 17.61 15.68 -3.93
CA LYS A 172 16.54 16.12 -4.85
C LYS A 172 16.26 15.03 -5.91
N ASN A 173 14.98 14.88 -6.29
CA ASN A 173 14.56 13.91 -7.32
C ASN A 173 15.31 14.13 -8.64
N VAL A 174 15.75 13.03 -9.27
CA VAL A 174 16.34 13.06 -10.63
C VAL A 174 15.29 13.46 -11.68
N VAL A 175 14.05 13.02 -11.49
CA VAL A 175 12.90 13.34 -12.36
C VAL A 175 11.90 14.23 -11.61
N PRO A 176 11.22 15.19 -12.27
CA PRO A 176 10.25 16.05 -11.61
C PRO A 176 9.03 15.27 -11.12
N PHE A 177 8.18 15.88 -10.30
CA PHE A 177 6.90 15.28 -9.92
C PHE A 177 6.00 15.11 -11.15
N SER A 178 5.37 13.93 -11.32
CA SER A 178 4.41 13.66 -12.40
C SER A 178 3.05 13.22 -11.88
N PHE A 179 2.03 14.05 -12.13
CA PHE A 179 0.63 13.69 -11.90
C PHE A 179 0.16 12.57 -12.84
N VAL A 180 0.67 12.51 -14.08
CA VAL A 180 0.32 11.47 -15.05
C VAL A 180 0.74 10.09 -14.53
N SER A 181 1.92 9.99 -13.89
CA SER A 181 2.40 8.76 -13.27
C SER A 181 1.47 8.26 -12.16
N ILE A 182 0.92 9.17 -11.35
CA ILE A 182 -0.09 8.84 -10.33
C ILE A 182 -1.36 8.32 -11.00
N LEU A 183 -1.94 9.09 -11.93
CA LEU A 183 -3.17 8.73 -12.64
C LEU A 183 -3.06 7.38 -13.36
N ARG A 184 -1.87 7.03 -13.86
CA ARG A 184 -1.61 5.76 -14.55
C ARG A 184 -1.49 4.55 -13.61
N ARG A 185 -1.13 4.75 -12.35
CA ARG A 185 -0.70 3.66 -11.46
C ARG A 185 -1.56 3.50 -10.20
N GLU A 186 -2.06 4.60 -9.66
CA GLU A 186 -2.74 4.59 -8.35
C GLU A 186 -4.27 4.52 -8.42
N TYR A 187 -4.88 4.52 -9.61
CA TYR A 187 -6.34 4.31 -9.73
C TYR A 187 -6.80 2.99 -9.09
N SER A 188 -5.96 1.94 -9.17
CA SER A 188 -6.26 0.63 -8.59
C SER A 188 -6.13 0.64 -7.07
N GLY A 189 -5.15 1.37 -6.54
CA GLY A 189 -4.96 1.55 -5.10
C GLY A 189 -6.12 2.33 -4.49
N LEU A 190 -6.51 3.45 -5.11
CA LEU A 190 -7.66 4.25 -4.68
C LEU A 190 -8.96 3.43 -4.68
N LEU A 191 -9.24 2.71 -5.78
CA LEU A 191 -10.43 1.87 -5.88
C LEU A 191 -10.45 0.78 -4.79
N ALA A 192 -9.32 0.10 -4.58
CA ALA A 192 -9.21 -0.92 -3.54
C ALA A 192 -9.45 -0.34 -2.13
N THR A 193 -8.88 0.82 -1.82
CA THR A 193 -9.10 1.50 -0.53
C THR A 193 -10.57 1.84 -0.30
N VAL A 194 -11.22 2.49 -1.27
CA VAL A 194 -12.65 2.85 -1.16
C VAL A 194 -13.52 1.60 -1.03
N THR A 195 -13.24 0.57 -1.84
CA THR A 195 -13.94 -0.73 -1.75
C THR A 195 -13.79 -1.35 -0.37
N SER A 196 -12.60 -1.27 0.23
CA SER A 196 -12.33 -1.80 1.58
C SER A 196 -13.19 -1.13 2.65
N PHE A 197 -13.29 0.20 2.60
CA PHE A 197 -14.11 0.96 3.56
C PHE A 197 -15.58 0.65 3.42
N VAL A 198 -16.10 0.60 2.19
CA VAL A 198 -17.51 0.24 1.93
C VAL A 198 -17.78 -1.19 2.38
N PHE A 199 -16.90 -2.13 2.07
CA PHE A 199 -17.01 -3.52 2.53
C PHE A 199 -17.12 -3.62 4.06
N ILE A 200 -16.25 -2.92 4.80
CA ILE A 200 -16.29 -2.93 6.27
C ILE A 200 -17.58 -2.26 6.79
N ASP A 201 -18.01 -1.13 6.20
CA ASP A 201 -19.25 -0.45 6.60
C ASP A 201 -20.48 -1.33 6.39
N ASP A 202 -20.59 -1.96 5.23
CA ASP A 202 -21.70 -2.85 4.87
C ASP A 202 -21.75 -4.06 5.78
N LEU A 203 -20.59 -4.66 6.07
CA LEU A 203 -20.49 -5.84 6.91
C LEU A 203 -20.87 -5.53 8.36
N ARG A 204 -20.44 -4.37 8.88
CA ARG A 204 -20.85 -3.87 10.20
C ARG A 204 -22.35 -3.61 10.24
N ARG A 205 -22.91 -2.88 9.27
CA ARG A 205 -24.35 -2.61 9.20
C ARG A 205 -25.17 -3.89 9.12
N TYR A 206 -24.75 -4.84 8.29
CA TYR A 206 -25.41 -6.13 8.16
C TYR A 206 -25.49 -6.88 9.49
N PHE A 207 -24.40 -6.92 10.27
CA PHE A 207 -24.41 -7.59 11.57
C PHE A 207 -25.17 -6.84 12.67
N ILE A 208 -25.28 -5.51 12.58
CA ILE A 208 -26.05 -4.70 13.53
C ILE A 208 -27.55 -4.74 13.21
N GLU A 209 -27.92 -4.55 11.95
CA GLU A 209 -29.30 -4.34 11.50
C GLU A 209 -29.96 -5.64 11.02
N GLY A 210 -29.18 -6.68 10.70
CA GLY A 210 -29.66 -7.96 10.17
C GLY A 210 -30.04 -7.93 8.68
N SER A 211 -29.86 -6.80 8.00
CA SER A 211 -30.21 -6.61 6.59
C SER A 211 -29.17 -5.80 5.83
N PHE A 212 -29.01 -6.07 4.54
CA PHE A 212 -28.12 -5.33 3.66
C PHE A 212 -28.83 -4.12 3.05
N HIS A 213 -28.25 -2.93 3.25
CA HIS A 213 -28.75 -1.67 2.72
C HIS A 213 -27.79 -1.12 1.66
N ALA A 214 -28.09 -1.40 0.39
CA ALA A 214 -27.43 -0.70 -0.72
C ALA A 214 -27.85 0.79 -0.71
N GLN A 215 -27.01 1.67 -1.30
CA GLN A 215 -27.27 3.11 -1.49
C GLN A 215 -26.89 4.04 -0.32
N THR A 216 -25.90 3.65 0.49
CA THR A 216 -25.26 4.60 1.43
C THR A 216 -24.34 5.59 0.70
N THR A 217 -23.92 6.66 1.38
CA THR A 217 -22.90 7.60 0.87
C THR A 217 -21.64 6.88 0.38
N GLY A 218 -21.22 5.81 1.09
CA GLY A 218 -20.08 4.99 0.69
C GLY A 218 -20.25 4.34 -0.68
N HIS A 219 -21.45 3.84 -0.98
CA HIS A 219 -21.76 3.23 -2.28
C HIS A 219 -21.68 4.24 -3.43
N TYR A 220 -22.16 5.48 -3.23
CA TYR A 220 -22.04 6.53 -4.24
C TYR A 220 -20.58 6.94 -4.48
N ILE A 221 -19.77 7.04 -3.41
CA ILE A 221 -18.33 7.29 -3.52
C ILE A 221 -17.63 6.13 -4.26
N LEU A 222 -17.99 4.89 -3.96
CA LEU A 222 -17.46 3.71 -4.64
C LEU A 222 -17.82 3.71 -6.12
N LEU A 223 -19.08 4.01 -6.48
CA LEU A 223 -19.51 4.10 -7.86
C LEU A 223 -18.71 5.17 -8.63
N GLY A 224 -18.58 6.38 -8.07
CA GLY A 224 -17.78 7.44 -8.67
C GLY A 224 -16.30 7.04 -8.83
N THR A 225 -15.72 6.42 -7.79
CA THR A 225 -14.34 5.94 -7.81
C THR A 225 -14.14 4.82 -8.84
N ALA A 226 -15.11 3.91 -8.99
CA ALA A 226 -15.08 2.84 -9.97
C ALA A 226 -15.14 3.40 -11.40
N ILE A 227 -15.99 4.39 -11.67
CA ILE A 227 -16.06 5.08 -12.96
C ILE A 227 -14.71 5.74 -13.29
N ILE A 228 -14.12 6.48 -12.35
CA ILE A 228 -12.80 7.10 -12.51
C ILE A 228 -11.74 6.02 -12.78
N ALA A 229 -11.72 4.95 -11.99
CA ALA A 229 -10.73 3.88 -12.12
C ALA A 229 -10.86 3.13 -13.45
N LEU A 230 -12.07 2.84 -13.91
CA LEU A 230 -12.32 2.22 -15.21
C LEU A 230 -11.91 3.14 -16.36
N THR A 231 -12.16 4.44 -16.23
CA THR A 231 -11.73 5.46 -17.20
C THR A 231 -10.20 5.49 -17.28
N LEU A 232 -9.50 5.65 -16.15
CA LEU A 232 -8.03 5.67 -16.09
C LEU A 232 -7.40 4.36 -16.56
N ARG A 233 -8.02 3.21 -16.22
CA ARG A 233 -7.61 1.90 -16.75
C ARG A 233 -7.74 1.85 -18.27
N SER A 234 -8.86 2.32 -18.80
CA SER A 234 -9.10 2.35 -20.25
C SER A 234 -8.12 3.27 -20.97
N LEU A 235 -7.89 4.49 -20.45
CA LEU A 235 -6.90 5.44 -20.97
C LEU A 235 -5.49 4.84 -20.98
N LYS A 236 -5.10 4.14 -19.91
CA LYS A 236 -3.78 3.48 -19.80
C LYS A 236 -3.58 2.37 -20.84
N HIS A 237 -4.61 1.57 -21.11
CA HIS A 237 -4.49 0.36 -21.95
C HIS A 237 -4.78 0.61 -23.43
N TYR A 238 -5.71 1.53 -23.75
CA TYR A 238 -6.21 1.74 -25.11
C TYR A 238 -5.77 3.07 -25.74
N THR A 239 -5.10 3.95 -25.00
CA THR A 239 -4.64 5.26 -25.51
C THR A 239 -3.17 5.54 -25.19
N GLY A 240 -2.62 6.60 -25.79
CA GLY A 240 -1.31 7.15 -25.44
C GLY A 240 -1.34 8.23 -24.35
N LEU A 241 -2.52 8.66 -23.88
CA LEU A 241 -2.69 9.88 -23.07
C LEU A 241 -1.99 9.82 -21.70
N LEU A 242 -1.82 8.62 -21.14
CA LEU A 242 -1.13 8.42 -19.87
C LEU A 242 0.30 7.86 -20.03
N LYS A 243 0.88 7.93 -21.24
CA LYS A 243 2.29 7.56 -21.45
C LYS A 243 3.18 8.79 -21.24
N GLU A 244 4.25 8.60 -20.48
CA GLU A 244 5.27 9.62 -20.23
C GLU A 244 6.64 8.97 -20.40
N GLU A 245 7.51 9.57 -21.22
CA GLU A 245 8.85 9.06 -21.45
C GLU A 245 9.73 9.18 -20.21
N GLY A 246 10.64 8.23 -20.02
CA GLY A 246 11.52 8.20 -18.84
C GLY A 246 10.82 7.83 -17.52
N ARG A 247 9.54 7.45 -17.55
CA ARG A 247 8.77 7.00 -16.37
C ARG A 247 8.42 5.51 -16.39
N SER A 248 8.24 4.96 -15.20
CA SER A 248 7.79 3.58 -14.94
C SER A 248 6.26 3.46 -14.98
#